data_AF-A0A2E9ZBS1-F1
#
_entry.id   AF-A0A2E9ZBS1-F1
#
_cell.length_a   1.000
_cell.length_b   1.000
_cell.length_c   1.000
_cell.angle_alpha   90.00
_cell.angle_beta   90.00
_cell.angle_gamma   90.00
#
_symmetry.space_group_name_H-M   'P 1'
#
loop_
_entity.id
_entity.type
_entity.pdbx_description
1 polymer ?
#
loop_
_entity_poly.entity_id
_entity_poly.type
_entity_poly.pdbx_seq_one_letter_code
_entity_poly.pdbx_strand_id
1 'polypeptide(L)'
;MATKQRVQVRDLADAPRLQATIQSGGNYNVAVQQAGDNKMLQLARSLEMVNPMLRDYGAFTKIKRIEGEEQRAKGEQFFAEDSTKALASLEARRNKTKQQLRSLAEKGVIDERSNPDFLLGIKAASSKSQAKEFRRQLLTNPEALQSDDPVGYAQDAVKGFYDSIDSAYARESVKPLLDSISNEFISTVTRREQDMAIAQGKTDWLGSISDEVSAWTRNQFDINDPVFKEWIDDGAGSFKGSRKYALDNLFKPAITDMVEQGNTAGAMKKVMELKKWKINDKGAKFANTEILNSLDELERSILSNGQYFTNLAITSYNTNKTNVSEPFEAEFQQRLNNDEPITDAFLNDWSTRVRTTFTENNVKPSDAERLIAQMREEANKAYNRESEANVVTNPDVYAEIRKQLELGLDVSDNLESYKDELSLTDYKELLKANGNETDFQKNVMSRFAVRDYTDIIETDFSNTTIKGSIPITNKDTNYVKELLGLPKSNNVAPQALQVLSADIKSIWSNELRRYRDRISQFPNITPDELYKKIDEGVGDVYSSLELKIEERVKERLKTGNFNIGLTSKDWQKYLKGDDTETIPNILTKMGFDEKDEKGRLAFINDYIEKQLHMSYVDFINEYIK
;
A
#
# COMPACT_ATOMS: atom_id res chain seq x y z
N MET A 1 -73.42 -10.76 77.50
CA MET A 1 -74.83 -10.69 77.09
C MET A 1 -75.19 -9.24 76.82
N ALA A 2 -75.75 -8.95 75.66
CA ALA A 2 -76.15 -7.63 75.22
C ALA A 2 -77.45 -7.17 75.89
N THR A 3 -77.66 -5.86 76.03
CA THR A 3 -79.00 -5.27 75.84
C THR A 3 -78.89 -3.83 75.33
N LYS A 4 -79.56 -3.59 74.19
CA LYS A 4 -79.78 -2.29 73.54
C LYS A 4 -80.77 -1.45 74.36
N GLN A 5 -80.64 -0.13 74.31
CA GLN A 5 -81.81 0.75 74.24
C GLN A 5 -81.48 2.05 73.49
N ARG A 6 -82.26 2.32 72.43
CA ARG A 6 -82.44 3.65 71.83
C ARG A 6 -83.62 4.31 72.57
N VAL A 7 -83.52 5.61 72.87
CA VAL A 7 -84.66 6.53 73.07
C VAL A 7 -84.19 7.90 72.56
N GLN A 8 -84.62 8.37 71.38
CA GLN A 8 -85.87 9.05 71.02
C GLN A 8 -86.03 10.47 71.59
N VAL A 9 -86.46 11.35 70.68
CA VAL A 9 -86.42 12.82 70.65
C VAL A 9 -87.71 13.42 71.22
N ARG A 10 -87.58 14.46 72.07
CA ARG A 10 -88.48 15.61 72.32
C ARG A 10 -87.78 16.43 73.42
N ASP A 11 -87.49 17.73 73.30
CA ASP A 11 -88.26 18.83 72.75
C ASP A 11 -87.36 19.83 71.99
N LEU A 12 -87.84 20.31 70.83
CA LEU A 12 -87.30 21.51 70.19
C LEU A 12 -87.68 22.74 71.02
N ALA A 13 -86.68 23.54 71.40
CA ALA A 13 -86.89 24.93 71.81
C ALA A 13 -86.45 25.86 70.67
N ASP A 14 -87.25 26.89 70.46
CA ASP A 14 -87.37 27.76 69.30
C ASP A 14 -86.08 28.35 68.73
N ALA A 15 -86.06 28.50 67.41
CA ALA A 15 -85.08 29.30 66.68
C ALA A 15 -85.17 30.79 67.09
N PRO A 16 -84.04 31.53 67.19
CA PRO A 16 -84.05 32.93 67.59
C PRO A 16 -84.83 33.79 66.59
N ARG A 17 -85.85 34.51 67.07
CA ARG A 17 -86.62 35.49 66.29
C ARG A 17 -85.79 36.75 66.08
N LEU A 18 -85.51 37.10 64.82
CA LEU A 18 -84.96 38.39 64.42
C LEU A 18 -86.09 39.42 64.41
N GLN A 19 -86.04 40.43 65.28
CA GLN A 19 -86.88 41.62 65.17
C GLN A 19 -86.13 42.70 64.38
N ALA A 20 -86.75 43.19 63.31
CA ALA A 20 -86.29 44.39 62.61
C ALA A 20 -86.99 45.61 63.21
N THR A 21 -86.22 46.61 63.64
CA THR A 21 -86.76 47.93 64.04
C THR A 21 -86.32 48.96 63.00
N ILE A 22 -87.27 49.65 62.39
CA ILE A 22 -87.02 50.68 61.37
C ILE A 22 -86.91 52.04 62.05
N GLN A 23 -85.87 52.82 61.73
CA GLN A 23 -85.84 54.26 61.94
C GLN A 23 -85.66 54.97 60.60
N SER A 24 -86.39 56.07 60.42
CA SER A 24 -86.39 56.91 59.22
C SER A 24 -84.98 57.44 58.96
N GLY A 25 -84.36 57.04 57.85
CA GLY A 25 -82.99 57.43 57.48
C GLY A 25 -82.10 56.36 56.86
N GLY A 26 -82.56 55.10 56.71
CA GLY A 26 -81.99 54.17 55.73
C GLY A 26 -80.64 53.49 56.02
N ASN A 27 -80.26 53.25 57.29
CA ASN A 27 -79.08 52.43 57.65
C ASN A 27 -79.45 51.25 58.56
N TYR A 28 -78.91 50.06 58.30
CA TYR A 28 -79.06 48.85 59.14
C TYR A 28 -77.82 48.64 60.01
N ASN A 29 -77.99 48.32 61.30
CA ASN A 29 -76.92 47.83 62.17
C ASN A 29 -77.47 46.73 63.10
N VAL A 30 -76.75 45.62 63.27
CA VAL A 30 -77.11 44.53 64.21
C VAL A 30 -76.02 44.44 65.28
N ALA A 31 -76.37 44.75 66.53
CA ALA A 31 -75.49 44.61 67.68
C ALA A 31 -75.49 43.17 68.21
N VAL A 32 -74.30 42.66 68.52
CA VAL A 32 -74.04 41.30 69.03
C VAL A 32 -74.06 41.31 70.56
N GLN A 33 -74.79 40.38 71.20
CA GLN A 33 -74.59 40.04 72.61
C GLN A 33 -73.81 38.70 72.70
N GLN A 34 -72.59 38.75 73.23
CA GLN A 34 -71.74 37.59 73.51
C GLN A 34 -72.28 36.79 74.70
N ALA A 35 -72.39 35.46 74.56
CA ALA A 35 -72.73 34.54 75.64
C ALA A 35 -71.63 33.49 75.87
N GLY A 36 -70.98 33.62 77.03
CA GLY A 36 -70.30 32.64 77.92
C GLY A 36 -69.65 31.36 77.39
N ASP A 37 -68.39 31.14 77.79
CA ASP A 37 -67.57 29.95 77.49
C ASP A 37 -68.23 28.63 77.92
N ASN A 38 -68.30 27.69 76.97
CA ASN A 38 -68.90 26.37 77.09
C ASN A 38 -67.92 25.38 77.76
N LYS A 39 -68.44 24.44 78.58
CA LYS A 39 -67.66 23.45 79.38
C LYS A 39 -66.66 22.58 78.58
N MET A 40 -66.74 22.55 77.26
CA MET A 40 -65.75 21.97 76.34
C MET A 40 -64.40 22.71 76.34
N LEU A 41 -64.39 24.02 76.61
CA LEU A 41 -63.19 24.85 76.66
C LEU A 41 -62.37 24.60 77.94
N GLN A 42 -63.02 24.20 79.04
CA GLN A 42 -62.33 23.77 80.26
C GLN A 42 -61.73 22.37 80.12
N LEU A 43 -62.39 21.47 79.37
CA LEU A 43 -61.85 20.15 79.03
C LEU A 43 -60.67 20.26 78.04
N ALA A 44 -60.72 21.23 77.13
CA ALA A 44 -59.64 21.53 76.19
C ALA A 44 -58.40 22.10 76.91
N ARG A 45 -58.57 23.00 77.89
CA ARG A 45 -57.43 23.55 78.67
C ARG A 45 -56.73 22.53 79.56
N SER A 46 -57.45 21.53 80.09
CA SER A 46 -56.84 20.44 80.86
C SER A 46 -56.10 19.42 79.98
N LEU A 47 -56.50 19.27 78.70
CA LEU A 47 -55.75 18.50 77.70
C LEU A 47 -54.58 19.29 77.06
N GLU A 48 -54.63 20.63 77.09
CA GLU A 48 -53.58 21.52 76.54
C GLU A 48 -52.31 21.58 77.42
N MET A 49 -52.36 21.15 78.69
CA MET A 49 -51.17 21.08 79.56
C MET A 49 -50.29 19.83 79.34
N VAL A 50 -50.74 18.83 78.57
CA VAL A 50 -50.05 17.52 78.49
C VAL A 50 -49.32 17.27 77.15
N ASN A 51 -49.62 18.01 76.06
CA ASN A 51 -48.91 17.80 74.78
C ASN A 51 -48.85 19.04 73.87
N PRO A 52 -47.65 19.58 73.55
CA PRO A 52 -47.50 20.76 72.68
C PRO A 52 -47.84 20.52 71.20
N MET A 53 -47.95 19.28 70.71
CA MET A 53 -48.33 18.99 69.31
C MET A 53 -49.78 19.35 68.96
N LEU A 54 -50.66 19.60 69.94
CA LEU A 54 -52.03 20.04 69.67
C LEU A 54 -52.17 21.55 69.41
N ARG A 55 -51.13 22.35 69.69
CA ARG A 55 -51.05 23.75 69.20
C ARG A 55 -51.01 23.81 67.67
N ASP A 56 -50.33 22.86 67.04
CA ASP A 56 -50.16 22.83 65.58
C ASP A 56 -51.42 22.34 64.86
N TYR A 57 -52.26 21.53 65.52
CA TYR A 57 -53.54 21.08 64.95
C TYR A 57 -54.64 22.15 65.03
N GLY A 58 -54.60 23.02 66.05
CA GLY A 58 -55.44 24.23 66.13
C GLY A 58 -55.11 25.25 65.04
N ALA A 59 -53.85 25.32 64.58
CA ALA A 59 -53.44 26.13 63.45
C ALA A 59 -54.00 25.58 62.11
N PHE A 60 -54.04 24.26 61.95
CA PHE A 60 -54.53 23.61 60.73
C PHE A 60 -56.05 23.79 60.52
N THR A 61 -56.83 23.82 61.61
CA THR A 61 -58.28 24.08 61.56
C THR A 61 -58.61 25.56 61.36
N LYS A 62 -57.77 26.49 61.84
CA LYS A 62 -57.83 27.91 61.47
C LYS A 62 -57.53 28.12 59.98
N ILE A 63 -56.56 27.41 59.41
CA ILE A 63 -56.22 27.50 57.97
C ILE A 63 -57.38 27.02 57.10
N LYS A 64 -58.04 25.90 57.43
CA LYS A 64 -59.21 25.43 56.68
C LYS A 64 -60.44 26.35 56.79
N ARG A 65 -60.63 27.04 57.93
CA ARG A 65 -61.72 28.03 58.08
C ARG A 65 -61.43 29.31 57.29
N ILE A 66 -60.17 29.74 57.25
CA ILE A 66 -59.70 30.86 56.41
C ILE A 66 -59.82 30.50 54.91
N GLU A 67 -59.47 29.28 54.49
CA GLU A 67 -59.65 28.82 53.10
C GLU A 67 -61.13 28.75 52.68
N GLY A 68 -62.04 28.38 53.59
CA GLY A 68 -63.49 28.36 53.35
C GLY A 68 -64.13 29.75 53.29
N GLU A 69 -63.66 30.69 54.12
CA GLU A 69 -64.06 32.11 54.07
C GLU A 69 -63.45 32.81 52.82
N GLU A 70 -62.23 32.44 52.40
CA GLU A 70 -61.58 32.93 51.17
C GLU A 70 -62.21 32.39 49.89
N GLN A 71 -62.80 31.18 49.87
CA GLN A 71 -63.53 30.69 48.69
C GLN A 71 -64.83 31.46 48.45
N ARG A 72 -65.48 31.98 49.52
CA ARG A 72 -66.61 32.91 49.39
C ARG A 72 -66.15 34.29 48.92
N ALA A 73 -65.02 34.80 49.39
CA ALA A 73 -64.44 36.05 48.89
C ALA A 73 -63.91 35.94 47.44
N LYS A 74 -63.43 34.77 47.01
CA LYS A 74 -62.99 34.47 45.63
C LYS A 74 -64.13 34.48 44.60
N GLY A 75 -65.38 34.28 45.03
CA GLY A 75 -66.55 34.40 44.16
C GLY A 75 -66.88 35.85 43.80
N GLU A 76 -66.56 36.82 44.68
CA GLU A 76 -66.88 38.23 44.48
C GLU A 76 -65.72 39.06 43.91
N GLN A 77 -64.46 38.62 44.02
CA GLN A 77 -63.30 39.33 43.48
C GLN A 77 -62.81 38.88 42.09
N PHE A 78 -63.32 37.75 41.54
CA PHE A 78 -62.90 37.32 40.18
C PHE A 78 -63.47 38.20 39.05
N PHE A 79 -64.41 39.10 39.34
CA PHE A 79 -64.98 40.04 38.38
C PHE A 79 -64.45 41.47 38.51
N ALA A 80 -63.50 41.74 39.43
CA ALA A 80 -62.92 43.06 39.61
C ALA A 80 -61.41 42.99 39.90
N GLU A 81 -60.60 43.24 38.85
CA GLU A 81 -59.22 43.78 38.81
C GLU A 81 -58.17 42.99 37.99
N ASP A 82 -57.40 43.77 37.21
CA ASP A 82 -56.26 43.49 36.32
C ASP A 82 -55.58 42.10 36.37
N SER A 83 -55.67 41.37 35.25
CA SER A 83 -55.06 40.05 35.03
C SER A 83 -53.53 40.03 35.21
N THR A 84 -52.85 41.15 34.95
CA THR A 84 -51.40 41.34 35.18
C THR A 84 -51.02 41.43 36.66
N LYS A 85 -51.87 42.05 37.51
CA LYS A 85 -51.65 42.06 38.97
C LYS A 85 -51.91 40.70 39.59
N ALA A 86 -52.92 39.98 39.07
CA ALA A 86 -53.18 38.60 39.46
C ALA A 86 -52.01 37.65 39.12
N LEU A 87 -51.43 37.75 37.91
CA LEU A 87 -50.24 37.00 37.48
C LEU A 87 -48.99 37.32 38.32
N ALA A 88 -48.71 38.61 38.57
CA ALA A 88 -47.59 39.02 39.41
C ALA A 88 -47.75 38.54 40.87
N SER A 89 -48.98 38.56 41.40
CA SER A 89 -49.28 38.03 42.75
C SER A 89 -49.13 36.51 42.83
N LEU A 90 -49.44 35.79 41.74
CA LEU A 90 -49.23 34.36 41.58
C LEU A 90 -47.74 33.99 41.47
N GLU A 91 -46.95 34.75 40.72
CA GLU A 91 -45.50 34.56 40.64
C GLU A 91 -44.80 34.86 41.96
N ALA A 92 -45.20 35.94 42.65
CA ALA A 92 -44.70 36.27 43.98
C ALA A 92 -45.04 35.18 45.01
N ARG A 93 -46.27 34.65 44.96
CA ARG A 93 -46.68 33.50 45.80
C ARG A 93 -45.92 32.23 45.43
N ARG A 94 -45.70 31.93 44.14
CA ARG A 94 -44.88 30.80 43.68
C ARG A 94 -43.44 30.91 44.19
N ASN A 95 -42.84 32.08 44.13
CA ASN A 95 -41.48 32.33 44.61
C ASN A 95 -41.38 32.21 46.13
N LYS A 96 -42.41 32.67 46.87
CA LYS A 96 -42.51 32.47 48.33
C LYS A 96 -42.64 30.99 48.68
N THR A 97 -43.48 30.23 47.97
CA THR A 97 -43.61 28.77 48.14
C THR A 97 -42.30 28.05 47.78
N LYS A 98 -41.56 28.49 46.75
CA LYS A 98 -40.23 27.97 46.39
C LYS A 98 -39.20 28.22 47.49
N GLN A 99 -39.17 29.41 48.08
CA GLN A 99 -38.29 29.72 49.21
C GLN A 99 -38.63 28.87 50.44
N GLN A 100 -39.92 28.66 50.71
CA GLN A 100 -40.36 27.78 51.79
C GLN A 100 -39.94 26.33 51.54
N LEU A 101 -40.11 25.80 50.32
CA LEU A 101 -39.64 24.46 49.94
C LEU A 101 -38.12 24.31 50.05
N ARG A 102 -37.33 25.30 49.62
CA ARG A 102 -35.87 25.31 49.83
C ARG A 102 -35.49 25.31 51.31
N SER A 103 -36.15 26.15 52.12
CA SER A 103 -35.90 26.21 53.56
C SER A 103 -36.29 24.92 54.30
N LEU A 104 -37.28 24.17 53.78
CA LEU A 104 -37.69 22.87 54.32
C LEU A 104 -36.72 21.74 53.90
N ALA A 105 -36.16 21.81 52.68
CA ALA A 105 -35.12 20.91 52.22
C ALA A 105 -33.77 21.14 52.96
N GLU A 106 -33.36 22.40 53.15
CA GLU A 106 -32.16 22.77 53.93
C GLU A 106 -32.25 22.34 55.41
N LYS A 107 -33.48 22.28 55.96
CA LYS A 107 -33.76 21.77 57.30
C LYS A 107 -33.91 20.24 57.37
N GLY A 108 -33.75 19.53 56.25
CA GLY A 108 -33.82 18.07 56.18
C GLY A 108 -35.21 17.46 56.31
N VAL A 109 -36.28 18.26 56.20
CA VAL A 109 -37.68 17.82 56.33
C VAL A 109 -38.20 17.17 55.03
N ILE A 110 -37.59 17.52 53.89
CA ILE A 110 -37.89 16.96 52.56
C ILE A 110 -36.56 16.49 51.96
N ASP A 111 -36.50 15.27 51.42
CA ASP A 111 -35.34 14.79 50.66
C ASP A 111 -35.12 15.69 49.42
N GLU A 112 -33.90 16.20 49.24
CA GLU A 112 -33.52 17.09 48.14
C GLU A 112 -33.80 16.46 46.76
N ARG A 113 -33.75 15.13 46.67
CA ARG A 113 -34.13 14.35 45.47
C ARG A 113 -35.62 14.38 45.14
N SER A 114 -36.47 14.79 46.09
CA SER A 114 -37.91 14.97 45.91
C SER A 114 -38.28 16.43 45.59
N ASN A 115 -37.31 17.34 45.55
CA ASN A 115 -37.55 18.75 45.24
C ASN A 115 -37.71 18.96 43.72
N PRO A 116 -38.89 19.41 43.25
CA PRO A 116 -39.14 19.60 41.81
C PRO A 116 -38.21 20.65 41.18
N ASP A 117 -37.74 21.67 41.92
CA ASP A 117 -36.78 22.65 41.40
C ASP A 117 -35.37 22.05 41.21
N PHE A 118 -34.96 21.15 42.10
CA PHE A 118 -33.69 20.43 41.99
C PHE A 118 -33.70 19.47 40.78
N LEU A 119 -34.80 18.72 40.61
CA LEU A 119 -34.99 17.84 39.45
C LEU A 119 -35.06 18.60 38.12
N LEU A 120 -35.72 19.77 38.07
CA LEU A 120 -35.71 20.65 36.89
C LEU A 120 -34.32 21.23 36.62
N GLY A 121 -33.55 21.56 37.66
CA GLY A 121 -32.16 21.99 37.56
C GLY A 121 -31.24 20.91 36.98
N ILE A 122 -31.36 19.67 37.46
CA ILE A 122 -30.64 18.51 36.91
C ILE A 122 -31.00 18.29 35.44
N LYS A 123 -32.29 18.34 35.08
CA LYS A 123 -32.74 18.19 33.68
C LYS A 123 -32.18 19.28 32.77
N ALA A 124 -32.16 20.54 33.24
CA ALA A 124 -31.58 21.66 32.50
C ALA A 124 -30.06 21.52 32.34
N ALA A 125 -29.34 21.12 33.38
CA ALA A 125 -27.89 20.89 33.33
C ALA A 125 -27.53 19.74 32.38
N SER A 126 -28.27 18.63 32.44
CA SER A 126 -28.13 17.49 31.54
C SER A 126 -28.37 17.90 30.07
N SER A 127 -29.47 18.64 29.81
CA SER A 127 -29.80 19.12 28.46
C SER A 127 -28.75 20.08 27.91
N LYS A 128 -28.16 20.94 28.76
CA LYS A 128 -27.03 21.81 28.37
C LYS A 128 -25.77 21.02 28.03
N SER A 129 -25.49 19.94 28.76
CA SER A 129 -24.36 19.05 28.46
C SER A 129 -24.57 18.34 27.11
N GLN A 130 -25.78 17.83 26.88
CA GLN A 130 -26.16 17.21 25.61
C GLN A 130 -26.11 18.21 24.45
N ALA A 131 -26.55 19.46 24.64
CA ALA A 131 -26.49 20.50 23.62
C ALA A 131 -25.05 20.87 23.24
N LYS A 132 -24.12 20.88 24.21
CA LYS A 132 -22.68 21.09 23.93
C LYS A 132 -22.06 19.93 23.14
N GLU A 133 -22.47 18.71 23.45
CA GLU A 133 -22.01 17.53 22.71
C GLU A 133 -22.58 17.50 21.29
N PHE A 134 -23.87 17.78 21.14
CA PHE A 134 -24.55 17.95 19.86
C PHE A 134 -23.88 19.04 19.01
N ARG A 135 -23.55 20.20 19.60
CA ARG A 135 -22.77 21.27 18.94
C ARG A 135 -21.46 20.74 18.36
N ARG A 136 -20.69 20.00 19.15
CA ARG A 136 -19.41 19.45 18.71
C ARG A 136 -19.62 18.50 17.53
N GLN A 137 -20.58 17.58 17.65
CA GLN A 137 -20.88 16.61 16.61
C GLN A 137 -21.31 17.28 15.31
N LEU A 138 -22.22 18.25 15.38
CA LEU A 138 -22.71 18.96 14.19
C LEU A 138 -21.61 19.76 13.49
N LEU A 139 -20.77 20.50 14.24
CA LEU A 139 -19.69 21.31 13.68
C LEU A 139 -18.55 20.48 13.06
N THR A 140 -18.42 19.21 13.43
CA THR A 140 -17.38 18.32 12.89
C THR A 140 -17.92 17.23 11.96
N ASN A 141 -19.24 17.16 11.74
CA ASN A 141 -19.85 16.11 10.93
C ASN A 141 -19.54 16.33 9.43
N PRO A 142 -18.82 15.41 8.75
CA PRO A 142 -18.52 15.53 7.32
C PRO A 142 -19.79 15.55 6.47
N GLU A 143 -20.80 14.74 6.80
CA GLU A 143 -22.04 14.64 6.04
C GLU A 143 -22.86 15.93 6.11
N ALA A 144 -22.89 16.57 7.27
CA ALA A 144 -23.56 17.86 7.46
C ALA A 144 -22.88 18.99 6.67
N LEU A 145 -21.56 18.90 6.49
CA LEU A 145 -20.73 19.92 5.84
C LEU A 145 -20.59 19.69 4.33
N GLN A 146 -21.04 18.54 3.82
CA GLN A 146 -20.97 18.15 2.41
C GLN A 146 -22.36 17.97 1.78
N SER A 147 -23.45 18.25 2.51
CA SER A 147 -24.79 18.19 1.95
C SER A 147 -25.02 19.30 0.91
N ASP A 148 -26.01 19.10 0.04
CA ASP A 148 -26.40 20.11 -0.97
C ASP A 148 -26.92 21.41 -0.34
N ASP A 149 -27.47 21.33 0.88
CA ASP A 149 -27.83 22.48 1.72
C ASP A 149 -27.32 22.26 3.15
N PRO A 150 -26.07 22.65 3.45
CA PRO A 150 -25.46 22.49 4.77
C PRO A 150 -26.20 23.29 5.85
N VAL A 151 -26.68 24.48 5.49
CA VAL A 151 -27.37 25.38 6.42
C VAL A 151 -28.75 24.82 6.78
N GLY A 152 -29.51 24.34 5.79
CA GLY A 152 -30.78 23.66 6.00
C GLY A 152 -30.63 22.40 6.85
N TYR A 153 -29.62 21.56 6.56
CA TYR A 153 -29.31 20.37 7.35
C TYR A 153 -29.04 20.72 8.82
N ALA A 154 -28.23 21.74 9.09
CA ALA A 154 -27.92 22.17 10.46
C ALA A 154 -29.15 22.75 11.18
N GLN A 155 -30.01 23.50 10.49
CA GLN A 155 -31.25 24.04 11.07
C GLN A 155 -32.22 22.92 11.44
N ASP A 156 -32.39 21.91 10.58
CA ASP A 156 -33.25 20.75 10.84
C ASP A 156 -32.70 19.89 11.98
N ALA A 157 -31.39 19.68 12.05
CA ALA A 157 -30.75 18.97 13.15
C ALA A 157 -30.91 19.70 14.50
N VAL A 158 -30.72 21.03 14.51
CA VAL A 158 -30.93 21.86 15.72
C VAL A 158 -32.38 21.81 16.17
N LYS A 159 -33.33 21.86 15.23
CA LYS A 159 -34.77 21.75 15.50
C LYS A 159 -35.13 20.38 16.07
N GLY A 160 -34.63 19.30 15.46
CA GLY A 160 -34.83 17.94 15.95
C GLY A 160 -34.26 17.74 17.37
N PHE A 161 -33.08 18.31 17.65
CA PHE A 161 -32.53 18.29 19.00
C PHE A 161 -33.39 19.10 19.98
N TYR A 162 -33.85 20.30 19.61
CA TYR A 162 -34.71 21.13 20.45
C TYR A 162 -36.06 20.45 20.79
N ASP A 163 -36.67 19.79 19.80
CA ASP A 163 -37.94 19.08 19.97
C ASP A 163 -37.80 17.83 20.85
N SER A 164 -36.61 17.20 20.87
CA SER A 164 -36.32 16.02 21.70
C SER A 164 -36.25 16.30 23.21
N ILE A 165 -36.21 17.57 23.62
CA ILE A 165 -36.13 17.95 25.03
C ILE A 165 -37.52 17.98 25.65
N ASP A 166 -37.85 17.04 26.53
CA ASP A 166 -39.21 16.91 27.11
C ASP A 166 -39.64 18.04 28.06
N SER A 167 -38.70 18.83 28.59
CA SER A 167 -38.99 19.87 29.59
C SER A 167 -38.94 21.27 28.99
N ALA A 168 -40.04 22.03 29.11
CA ALA A 168 -40.09 23.44 28.71
C ALA A 168 -39.02 24.30 29.42
N TYR A 169 -38.73 24.01 30.70
CA TYR A 169 -37.68 24.69 31.46
C TYR A 169 -36.28 24.36 30.91
N ALA A 170 -36.04 23.11 30.52
CA ALA A 170 -34.77 22.70 29.92
C ALA A 170 -34.60 23.31 28.52
N ARG A 171 -35.66 23.35 27.69
CA ARG A 171 -35.69 24.00 26.38
C ARG A 171 -35.27 25.47 26.46
N GLU A 172 -35.89 26.23 27.37
CA GLU A 172 -35.55 27.65 27.57
C GLU A 172 -34.09 27.83 27.98
N SER A 173 -33.56 26.89 28.78
CA SER A 173 -32.18 26.96 29.26
C SER A 173 -31.12 26.66 28.19
N VAL A 174 -31.46 25.89 27.14
CA VAL A 174 -30.53 25.52 26.06
C VAL A 174 -30.68 26.37 24.81
N LYS A 175 -31.81 27.08 24.64
CA LYS A 175 -32.11 27.91 23.47
C LYS A 175 -30.96 28.84 23.07
N PRO A 176 -30.33 29.60 23.99
CA PRO A 176 -29.19 30.47 23.62
C PRO A 176 -27.97 29.70 23.09
N LEU A 177 -27.73 28.47 23.57
CA LEU A 177 -26.66 27.61 23.06
C LEU A 177 -26.98 27.14 21.65
N LEU A 178 -28.23 26.74 21.39
CA LEU A 178 -28.64 26.28 20.06
C LEU A 178 -28.63 27.39 19.02
N ASP A 179 -29.07 28.60 19.39
CA ASP A 179 -29.01 29.77 18.51
C ASP A 179 -27.56 30.13 18.12
N SER A 180 -26.60 29.90 19.02
CA SER A 180 -25.16 30.13 18.73
C SER A 180 -24.57 29.12 17.73
N ILE A 181 -25.09 27.88 17.70
CA ILE A 181 -24.62 26.82 16.81
C ILE A 181 -24.88 27.21 15.35
N SER A 182 -26.07 27.75 15.04
CA SER A 182 -26.42 28.13 13.67
C SER A 182 -25.47 29.17 13.09
N ASN A 183 -25.11 30.20 13.86
CA ASN A 183 -24.18 31.24 13.41
C ASN A 183 -22.75 30.72 13.23
N GLU A 184 -22.27 29.89 14.16
CA GLU A 184 -20.94 29.28 14.06
C GLU A 184 -20.85 28.28 12.90
N PHE A 185 -21.91 27.51 12.66
CA PHE A 185 -21.99 26.55 11.57
C PHE A 185 -22.00 27.25 10.21
N ILE A 186 -22.83 28.29 10.05
CA ILE A 186 -22.84 29.14 8.83
C ILE A 186 -21.44 29.72 8.58
N SER A 187 -20.80 30.30 9.60
CA SER A 187 -19.45 30.83 9.46
C SER A 187 -18.43 29.76 9.05
N THR A 188 -18.60 28.51 9.51
CA THR A 188 -17.71 27.40 9.18
C THR A 188 -17.90 26.93 7.74
N VAL A 189 -19.16 26.81 7.29
CA VAL A 189 -19.52 26.44 5.91
C VAL A 189 -19.04 27.50 4.93
N THR A 190 -19.37 28.78 5.16
CA THR A 190 -18.95 29.88 4.28
C THR A 190 -17.43 29.97 4.17
N ARG A 191 -16.69 29.77 5.28
CA ARG A 191 -15.23 29.73 5.21
C ARG A 191 -14.72 28.58 4.36
N ARG A 192 -15.31 27.38 4.48
CA ARG A 192 -14.94 26.23 3.66
C ARG A 192 -15.25 26.44 2.18
N GLU A 193 -16.40 26.98 1.84
CA GLU A 193 -16.76 27.32 0.45
C GLU A 193 -15.77 28.32 -0.14
N GLN A 194 -15.39 29.35 0.63
CA GLN A 194 -14.35 30.30 0.23
C GLN A 194 -12.98 29.61 0.05
N ASP A 195 -12.58 28.75 0.99
CA ASP A 195 -11.31 28.01 0.91
C ASP A 195 -11.30 27.08 -0.32
N MET A 196 -12.41 26.40 -0.63
CA MET A 196 -12.57 25.56 -1.81
C MET A 196 -12.54 26.38 -3.10
N ALA A 197 -13.24 27.52 -3.15
CA ALA A 197 -13.22 28.42 -4.31
C ALA A 197 -11.81 28.99 -4.55
N ILE A 198 -11.07 29.32 -3.49
CA ILE A 198 -9.67 29.74 -3.57
C ILE A 198 -8.78 28.61 -4.06
N ALA A 199 -8.97 27.38 -3.54
CA ALA A 199 -8.22 26.21 -3.99
C ALA A 199 -8.48 25.89 -5.46
N GLN A 200 -9.74 25.93 -5.89
CA GLN A 200 -10.14 25.74 -7.28
C GLN A 200 -9.53 26.82 -8.17
N GLY A 201 -9.62 28.10 -7.78
CA GLY A 201 -9.02 29.19 -8.53
C GLY A 201 -7.50 29.06 -8.70
N LYS A 202 -6.80 28.52 -7.70
CA LYS A 202 -5.36 28.19 -7.83
C LYS A 202 -5.11 27.06 -8.83
N THR A 203 -5.95 26.03 -8.82
CA THR A 203 -5.86 24.91 -9.77
C THR A 203 -6.16 25.36 -11.19
N ASP A 204 -7.21 26.15 -11.39
CA ASP A 204 -7.59 26.70 -12.70
C ASP A 204 -6.49 27.62 -13.25
N TRP A 205 -5.89 28.45 -12.39
CA TRP A 205 -4.75 29.28 -12.76
C TRP A 205 -3.56 28.44 -13.23
N LEU A 206 -3.18 27.35 -12.54
CA LEU A 206 -2.14 26.45 -13.04
C LEU A 206 -2.54 25.75 -14.35
N GLY A 207 -3.81 25.33 -14.45
CA GLY A 207 -4.33 24.65 -15.63
C GLY A 207 -4.24 25.51 -16.90
N SER A 208 -4.41 26.82 -16.77
CA SER A 208 -4.38 27.76 -17.91
C SER A 208 -3.05 27.85 -18.66
N ILE A 209 -1.95 27.31 -18.11
CA ILE A 209 -0.60 27.35 -18.71
C ILE A 209 0.04 25.96 -18.87
N SER A 210 -0.71 24.89 -18.56
CA SER A 210 -0.16 23.54 -18.44
C SER A 210 0.38 23.00 -19.77
N ASP A 211 -0.26 23.36 -20.88
CA ASP A 211 0.14 22.94 -22.23
C ASP A 211 1.44 23.63 -22.64
N GLU A 212 1.60 24.92 -22.32
CA GLU A 212 2.81 25.68 -22.60
C GLU A 212 3.99 25.25 -21.73
N VAL A 213 3.75 24.87 -20.47
CA VAL A 213 4.79 24.22 -19.64
C VAL A 213 5.20 22.88 -20.26
N SER A 214 4.25 22.09 -20.74
CA SER A 214 4.52 20.82 -21.42
C SER A 214 5.29 21.02 -22.74
N ALA A 215 5.01 22.08 -23.49
CA ALA A 215 5.76 22.45 -24.69
C ALA A 215 7.16 22.98 -24.34
N TRP A 216 7.28 23.74 -23.25
CA TRP A 216 8.55 24.26 -22.76
C TRP A 216 9.51 23.15 -22.32
N THR A 217 9.04 22.09 -21.63
CA THR A 217 9.88 20.94 -21.28
C THR A 217 10.41 20.21 -22.51
N ARG A 218 9.65 20.20 -23.61
CA ARG A 218 10.05 19.66 -24.92
C ARG A 218 10.90 20.61 -25.76
N ASN A 219 11.27 21.77 -25.24
CA ASN A 219 11.98 22.85 -25.95
C ASN A 219 11.22 23.39 -27.18
N GLN A 220 9.90 23.26 -27.21
CA GLN A 220 9.02 23.81 -28.25
C GLN A 220 8.56 25.24 -27.91
N PHE A 221 8.82 25.68 -26.67
CA PHE A 221 8.40 26.97 -26.14
C PHE A 221 9.50 27.55 -25.23
N ASP A 222 9.68 28.87 -25.25
CA ASP A 222 10.67 29.58 -24.41
C ASP A 222 9.99 30.08 -23.13
N ILE A 223 10.63 29.92 -21.97
CA ILE A 223 10.11 30.42 -20.68
C ILE A 223 10.00 31.95 -20.64
N ASN A 224 10.70 32.65 -21.53
CA ASN A 224 10.64 34.11 -21.66
C ASN A 224 9.56 34.60 -22.63
N ASP A 225 8.78 33.69 -23.23
CA ASP A 225 7.63 34.03 -24.06
C ASP A 225 6.63 34.90 -23.27
N PRO A 226 6.00 35.91 -23.90
CA PRO A 226 5.01 36.77 -23.25
C PRO A 226 3.92 36.02 -22.49
N VAL A 227 3.48 34.85 -22.99
CA VAL A 227 2.42 34.06 -22.37
C VAL A 227 2.71 33.73 -20.90
N PHE A 228 3.96 33.38 -20.55
CA PHE A 228 4.30 33.06 -19.16
C PHE A 228 4.34 34.29 -18.26
N LYS A 229 4.70 35.46 -18.82
CA LYS A 229 4.69 36.72 -18.07
C LYS A 229 3.26 37.16 -17.80
N GLU A 230 2.41 37.12 -18.83
CA GLU A 230 0.98 37.44 -18.73
C GLU A 230 0.28 36.52 -17.71
N TRP A 231 0.58 35.23 -17.73
CA TRP A 231 0.05 34.27 -16.77
C TRP A 231 0.49 34.54 -15.32
N ILE A 232 1.74 34.94 -15.09
CA ILE A 232 2.22 35.31 -13.74
C ILE A 232 1.56 36.60 -13.24
N ASP A 233 1.34 37.56 -14.14
CA ASP A 233 0.74 38.85 -13.83
C ASP A 233 -0.81 38.80 -13.83
N ASP A 234 -1.41 37.65 -14.15
CA ASP A 234 -2.85 37.42 -14.12
C ASP A 234 -3.43 37.61 -12.71
N GLY A 235 -4.64 38.17 -12.63
CA GLY A 235 -5.33 38.43 -11.38
C GLY A 235 -5.58 37.17 -10.53
N ALA A 236 -5.78 36.01 -11.16
CA ALA A 236 -5.93 34.72 -10.48
C ALA A 236 -4.62 34.24 -9.83
N GLY A 237 -3.46 34.67 -10.35
CA GLY A 237 -2.13 34.41 -9.79
C GLY A 237 -1.71 35.36 -8.66
N SER A 238 -2.53 36.37 -8.35
CA SER A 238 -2.21 37.45 -7.40
C SER A 238 -2.46 37.03 -5.92
N PHE A 239 -1.81 35.97 -5.47
CA PHE A 239 -1.79 35.56 -4.06
C PHE A 239 -0.38 35.37 -3.51
N LYS A 240 -0.23 35.51 -2.18
CA LYS A 240 1.06 35.35 -1.52
C LYS A 240 1.58 33.93 -1.72
N GLY A 241 2.79 33.80 -2.26
CA GLY A 241 3.43 32.51 -2.50
C GLY A 241 3.08 31.85 -3.84
N SER A 242 2.38 32.53 -4.75
CA SER A 242 1.98 31.98 -6.06
C SER A 242 3.13 31.37 -6.86
N ARG A 243 4.31 32.00 -6.87
CA ARG A 243 5.51 31.46 -7.54
C ARG A 243 6.00 30.15 -6.95
N LYS A 244 5.95 30.00 -5.62
CA LYS A 244 6.31 28.75 -4.94
C LYS A 244 5.27 27.67 -5.24
N TYR A 245 3.99 28.05 -5.24
CA TYR A 245 2.89 27.16 -5.60
C TYR A 245 3.03 26.64 -7.03
N ALA A 246 3.31 27.52 -8.00
CA ALA A 246 3.63 27.15 -9.38
C ALA A 246 4.86 26.25 -9.50
N LEU A 247 5.93 26.56 -8.76
CA LEU A 247 7.11 25.70 -8.74
C LEU A 247 6.74 24.28 -8.29
N ASP A 248 6.03 24.15 -7.17
CA ASP A 248 5.78 22.84 -6.56
C ASP A 248 4.73 22.00 -7.29
N ASN A 249 3.72 22.64 -7.88
CA ASN A 249 2.56 21.92 -8.42
C ASN A 249 2.54 21.86 -9.95
N LEU A 250 3.46 22.55 -10.63
CA LEU A 250 3.50 22.59 -12.10
C LEU A 250 4.91 22.32 -12.63
N PHE A 251 5.88 23.15 -12.28
CA PHE A 251 7.23 23.03 -12.86
C PHE A 251 8.03 21.84 -12.32
N LYS A 252 8.02 21.60 -11.00
CA LYS A 252 8.71 20.46 -10.39
C LYS A 252 8.20 19.13 -10.95
N PRO A 253 6.87 18.84 -10.95
CA PRO A 253 6.35 17.62 -11.56
C PRO A 253 6.80 17.46 -13.01
N ALA A 254 6.63 18.49 -13.85
CA ALA A 254 7.01 18.42 -15.26
C ALA A 254 8.52 18.17 -15.47
N ILE A 255 9.39 18.71 -14.61
CA ILE A 255 10.84 18.45 -14.66
C ILE A 255 11.16 17.04 -14.14
N THR A 256 10.49 16.57 -13.09
CA THR A 256 10.67 15.21 -12.57
C THR A 256 10.27 14.18 -13.62
N ASP A 257 9.17 14.38 -14.33
CA ASP A 257 8.73 13.51 -15.43
C ASP A 257 9.81 13.39 -16.52
N MET A 258 10.52 14.47 -16.84
CA MET A 258 11.65 14.42 -17.77
C MET A 258 12.78 13.52 -17.25
N VAL A 259 13.07 13.54 -15.95
CA VAL A 259 14.10 12.69 -15.33
C VAL A 259 13.68 11.24 -15.38
N GLU A 260 12.43 10.94 -15.04
CA GLU A 260 11.88 9.58 -15.07
C GLU A 260 11.88 8.99 -16.49
N GLN A 261 11.70 9.84 -17.51
CA GLN A 261 11.87 9.49 -18.92
C GLN A 261 13.35 9.38 -19.37
N GLY A 262 14.31 9.57 -18.47
CA GLY A 262 15.75 9.46 -18.73
C GLY A 262 16.41 10.74 -19.29
N ASN A 263 15.68 11.85 -19.42
CA ASN A 263 16.18 13.14 -19.92
C ASN A 263 16.75 14.03 -18.80
N THR A 264 17.69 13.49 -18.04
CA THR A 264 18.35 14.16 -16.90
C THR A 264 19.04 15.48 -17.30
N ALA A 265 19.73 15.50 -18.45
CA ALA A 265 20.43 16.70 -18.93
C ALA A 265 19.46 17.82 -19.31
N GLY A 266 18.32 17.47 -19.96
CA GLY A 266 17.25 18.41 -20.26
C GLY A 266 16.61 18.96 -18.98
N ALA A 267 16.31 18.09 -18.02
CA ALA A 267 15.75 18.47 -16.72
C ALA A 267 16.65 19.48 -15.99
N MET A 268 17.96 19.22 -15.91
CA MET A 268 18.95 20.16 -15.33
C MET A 268 18.95 21.52 -16.03
N LYS A 269 18.84 21.54 -17.35
CA LYS A 269 18.74 22.79 -18.13
C LYS A 269 17.49 23.57 -17.76
N LYS A 270 16.34 22.90 -17.59
CA LYS A 270 15.07 23.52 -17.21
C LYS A 270 15.11 24.11 -15.79
N VAL A 271 15.77 23.43 -14.85
CA VAL A 271 16.06 24.00 -13.51
C VAL A 271 16.88 25.29 -13.62
N MET A 272 17.93 25.29 -14.44
CA MET A 272 18.75 26.49 -14.65
C MET A 272 17.99 27.63 -15.32
N GLU A 273 17.09 27.33 -16.26
CA GLU A 273 16.19 28.30 -16.89
C GLU A 273 15.31 28.99 -15.83
N LEU A 274 14.64 28.23 -14.95
CA LEU A 274 13.82 28.77 -13.86
C LEU A 274 14.62 29.62 -12.86
N LYS A 275 15.85 29.21 -12.51
CA LYS A 275 16.75 29.99 -11.64
C LYS A 275 17.10 31.35 -12.22
N LYS A 276 17.18 31.45 -13.55
CA LYS A 276 17.57 32.67 -14.28
C LYS A 276 16.38 33.49 -14.77
N TRP A 277 15.18 32.94 -14.71
CA TRP A 277 13.98 33.52 -15.31
C TRP A 277 13.60 34.87 -14.69
N LYS A 278 13.50 35.88 -15.55
CA LYS A 278 13.02 37.23 -15.22
C LYS A 278 11.56 37.35 -15.63
N ILE A 279 10.71 37.55 -14.65
CA ILE A 279 9.25 37.55 -14.83
C ILE A 279 8.72 38.95 -15.18
N ASN A 280 9.52 40.00 -15.02
CA ASN A 280 9.17 41.33 -15.50
C ASN A 280 10.39 42.16 -15.90
N ASP A 281 10.13 43.24 -16.62
CA ASP A 281 11.16 44.13 -17.15
C ASP A 281 11.80 45.02 -16.07
N LYS A 282 11.17 45.08 -14.88
CA LYS A 282 11.69 45.75 -13.68
C LYS A 282 12.75 44.90 -12.96
N GLY A 283 13.05 43.70 -13.46
CA GLY A 283 14.12 42.84 -12.95
C GLY A 283 13.70 41.88 -11.83
N ALA A 284 12.39 41.73 -11.57
CA ALA A 284 11.92 40.70 -10.64
C ALA A 284 12.22 39.31 -11.23
N LYS A 285 12.73 38.43 -10.38
CA LYS A 285 13.03 37.04 -10.74
C LYS A 285 11.92 36.12 -10.26
N PHE A 286 11.73 35.03 -11.00
CA PHE A 286 10.89 33.93 -10.55
C PHE A 286 11.42 33.38 -9.22
N ALA A 287 12.71 33.07 -9.20
CA ALA A 287 13.39 32.49 -8.05
C ALA A 287 13.83 33.57 -7.03
N ASN A 288 13.09 33.63 -5.91
CA ASN A 288 13.55 34.28 -4.67
C ASN A 288 14.40 33.30 -3.84
N THR A 289 14.88 33.70 -2.67
CA THR A 289 15.74 32.85 -1.81
C THR A 289 15.11 31.49 -1.47
N GLU A 290 13.82 31.46 -1.16
CA GLU A 290 13.10 30.22 -0.83
C GLU A 290 12.98 29.28 -2.04
N ILE A 291 12.59 29.84 -3.19
CA ILE A 291 12.47 29.09 -4.45
C ILE A 291 13.83 28.60 -4.94
N LEU A 292 14.90 29.40 -4.76
CA LEU A 292 16.27 28.99 -5.09
C LEU A 292 16.68 27.76 -4.30
N ASN A 293 16.44 27.72 -2.99
CA ASN A 293 16.71 26.53 -2.17
C ASN A 293 15.93 25.31 -2.67
N SER A 294 14.64 25.48 -2.98
CA SER A 294 13.81 24.41 -3.55
C SER A 294 14.29 23.92 -4.92
N LEU A 295 14.86 24.80 -5.75
CA LEU A 295 15.45 24.45 -7.04
C LEU A 295 16.83 23.78 -6.86
N ASP A 296 17.61 24.17 -5.85
CA ASP A 296 18.87 23.51 -5.49
C ASP A 296 18.63 22.09 -4.94
N GLU A 297 17.59 21.89 -4.15
CA GLU A 297 17.15 20.56 -3.68
C GLU A 297 16.73 19.67 -4.84
N LEU A 298 15.94 20.21 -5.77
CA LEU A 298 15.57 19.51 -7.00
C LEU A 298 16.82 19.15 -7.81
N GLU A 299 17.75 20.09 -8.00
CA GLU A 299 19.02 19.84 -8.70
C GLU A 299 19.80 18.66 -8.09
N ARG A 300 19.94 18.63 -6.76
CA ARG A 300 20.60 17.51 -6.07
C ARG A 300 19.86 16.19 -6.27
N SER A 301 18.53 16.22 -6.24
CA SER A 301 17.71 15.02 -6.49
C SER A 301 17.89 14.50 -7.92
N ILE A 302 17.89 15.40 -8.92
CA ILE A 302 18.16 15.05 -10.31
C ILE A 302 19.56 14.44 -10.47
N LEU A 303 20.58 15.01 -9.83
CA LEU A 303 21.94 14.47 -9.90
C LEU A 303 22.08 13.11 -9.19
N SER A 304 21.40 12.92 -8.06
CA SER A 304 21.40 11.67 -7.31
C SER A 304 20.70 10.53 -8.06
N ASN A 305 19.57 10.82 -8.70
CA ASN A 305 18.70 9.80 -9.27
C ASN A 305 18.79 9.71 -10.80
N GLY A 306 19.38 10.71 -11.45
CA GLY A 306 19.38 10.85 -12.90
C GLY A 306 20.08 9.69 -13.62
N GLN A 307 21.18 9.17 -13.07
CA GLN A 307 21.87 8.02 -13.67
C GLN A 307 21.01 6.74 -13.58
N TYR A 308 20.27 6.55 -12.50
CA TYR A 308 19.34 5.43 -12.35
C TYR A 308 18.25 5.46 -13.42
N PHE A 309 17.57 6.61 -13.59
CA PHE A 309 16.50 6.72 -14.58
C PHE A 309 16.99 6.74 -16.03
N THR A 310 18.16 7.32 -16.30
CA THR A 310 18.78 7.20 -17.63
C THR A 310 19.08 5.73 -17.97
N ASN A 311 19.63 4.96 -17.02
CA ASN A 311 19.86 3.53 -17.23
C ASN A 311 18.54 2.78 -17.42
N LEU A 312 17.53 3.06 -16.60
CA LEU A 312 16.21 2.45 -16.72
C LEU A 312 15.58 2.71 -18.09
N ALA A 313 15.60 3.96 -18.57
CA ALA A 313 15.08 4.33 -19.88
C ALA A 313 15.83 3.65 -21.03
N ILE A 314 17.16 3.55 -20.94
CA ILE A 314 17.99 2.81 -21.92
C ILE A 314 17.61 1.32 -21.92
N THR A 315 17.52 0.71 -20.75
CA THR A 315 17.13 -0.70 -20.61
C THR A 315 15.74 -0.93 -21.18
N SER A 316 14.75 -0.13 -20.80
CA SER A 316 13.38 -0.22 -21.32
C SER A 316 13.32 -0.04 -22.84
N TYR A 317 14.07 0.93 -23.39
CA TYR A 317 14.15 1.13 -24.84
C TYR A 317 14.76 -0.08 -25.55
N ASN A 318 15.88 -0.61 -25.05
CA ASN A 318 16.56 -1.75 -25.65
C ASN A 318 15.69 -3.02 -25.55
N THR A 319 15.03 -3.26 -24.42
CA THR A 319 14.08 -4.37 -24.26
C THR A 319 12.93 -4.25 -25.26
N ASN A 320 12.33 -3.06 -25.39
CA ASN A 320 11.25 -2.84 -26.36
C ASN A 320 11.75 -3.06 -27.80
N LYS A 321 12.90 -2.49 -28.15
CA LYS A 321 13.53 -2.66 -29.46
C LYS A 321 13.75 -4.14 -29.79
N THR A 322 14.28 -4.93 -28.85
CA THR A 322 14.48 -6.36 -29.00
C THR A 322 13.16 -7.09 -29.20
N ASN A 323 12.15 -6.84 -28.36
CA ASN A 323 10.83 -7.46 -28.50
C ASN A 323 10.18 -7.17 -29.86
N VAL A 324 10.43 -5.98 -30.42
CA VAL A 324 9.92 -5.56 -31.73
C VAL A 324 10.74 -6.15 -32.89
N SER A 325 12.06 -6.32 -32.73
CA SER A 325 12.94 -6.83 -33.81
C SER A 325 12.90 -8.36 -33.95
N GLU A 326 12.81 -9.07 -32.83
CA GLU A 326 12.93 -10.53 -32.78
C GLU A 326 11.96 -11.30 -33.67
N PRO A 327 10.67 -10.94 -33.80
CA PRO A 327 9.77 -11.64 -34.70
C PRO A 327 10.21 -11.55 -36.17
N PHE A 328 10.77 -10.41 -36.57
CA PHE A 328 11.24 -10.19 -37.94
C PHE A 328 12.56 -10.92 -38.21
N GLU A 329 13.46 -10.94 -37.23
CA GLU A 329 14.69 -11.73 -37.27
C GLU A 329 14.35 -13.22 -37.39
N ALA A 330 13.44 -13.73 -36.55
CA ALA A 330 13.01 -15.13 -36.58
C ALA A 330 12.35 -15.51 -37.91
N GLU A 331 11.47 -14.68 -38.45
CA GLU A 331 10.84 -14.91 -39.77
C GLU A 331 11.90 -15.01 -40.87
N PHE A 332 12.87 -14.09 -40.87
CA PHE A 332 13.92 -14.06 -41.88
C PHE A 332 14.85 -15.27 -41.78
N GLN A 333 15.29 -15.60 -40.56
CA GLN A 333 16.14 -16.76 -40.29
C GLN A 333 15.45 -18.09 -40.61
N GLN A 334 14.16 -18.22 -40.28
CA GLN A 334 13.39 -19.42 -40.61
C GLN A 334 13.36 -19.64 -42.12
N ARG A 335 13.24 -18.56 -42.89
CA ARG A 335 13.23 -18.60 -44.35
C ARG A 335 14.58 -19.04 -44.93
N LEU A 336 15.67 -18.49 -44.39
CA LEU A 336 17.03 -18.95 -44.71
C LEU A 336 17.23 -20.43 -44.36
N ASN A 337 16.78 -20.88 -43.20
CA ASN A 337 16.92 -22.27 -42.72
C ASN A 337 16.08 -23.29 -43.50
N ASN A 338 15.05 -22.84 -44.22
CA ASN A 338 14.15 -23.69 -45.01
C ASN A 338 14.55 -23.76 -46.49
N ASP A 339 15.70 -23.18 -46.88
CA ASP A 339 16.11 -23.04 -48.29
C ASP A 339 15.07 -22.31 -49.16
N GLU A 340 14.26 -21.44 -48.54
CA GLU A 340 13.31 -20.64 -49.30
C GLU A 340 14.03 -19.44 -49.95
N PRO A 341 13.79 -19.16 -51.24
CA PRO A 341 14.44 -18.04 -51.90
C PRO A 341 14.03 -16.70 -51.28
N ILE A 342 15.03 -15.91 -50.94
CA ILE A 342 14.88 -14.51 -50.53
C ILE A 342 14.69 -13.67 -51.81
N THR A 343 13.43 -13.51 -52.22
CA THR A 343 13.07 -12.75 -53.42
C THR A 343 13.01 -11.25 -53.13
N ASP A 344 13.16 -10.43 -54.17
CA ASP A 344 12.96 -8.97 -54.06
C ASP A 344 11.57 -8.61 -53.51
N ALA A 345 10.55 -9.40 -53.88
CA ALA A 345 9.18 -9.22 -53.40
C ALA A 345 9.08 -9.43 -51.88
N PHE A 346 9.70 -10.50 -51.37
CA PHE A 346 9.75 -10.76 -49.93
C PHE A 346 10.55 -9.68 -49.19
N LEU A 347 11.74 -9.32 -49.67
CA LEU A 347 12.57 -8.29 -49.05
C LEU A 347 11.85 -6.94 -48.96
N ASN A 348 11.08 -6.57 -49.99
CA ASN A 348 10.31 -5.33 -49.99
C ASN A 348 9.15 -5.37 -49.00
N ASP A 349 8.39 -6.46 -48.95
CA ASP A 349 7.31 -6.65 -47.97
C ASP A 349 7.85 -6.62 -46.53
N TRP A 350 8.83 -7.48 -46.24
CA TRP A 350 9.44 -7.61 -44.92
C TRP A 350 10.06 -6.29 -44.45
N SER A 351 10.85 -5.61 -45.29
CA SER A 351 11.46 -4.31 -44.94
C SER A 351 10.40 -3.24 -44.66
N THR A 352 9.25 -3.29 -45.35
CA THR A 352 8.15 -2.35 -45.11
C THR A 352 7.49 -2.62 -43.76
N ARG A 353 7.21 -3.89 -43.44
CA ARG A 353 6.66 -4.26 -42.13
C ARG A 353 7.60 -3.88 -40.98
N VAL A 354 8.91 -4.13 -41.12
CA VAL A 354 9.92 -3.72 -40.13
C VAL A 354 9.84 -2.21 -39.86
N ARG A 355 9.86 -1.37 -40.89
CA ARG A 355 9.79 0.10 -40.73
C ARG A 355 8.50 0.55 -40.04
N THR A 356 7.36 0.01 -40.47
CA THR A 356 6.04 0.36 -39.92
C THR A 356 5.95 -0.03 -38.45
N THR A 357 6.25 -1.28 -38.13
CA THR A 357 6.14 -1.80 -36.75
C THR A 357 7.13 -1.12 -35.81
N PHE A 358 8.35 -0.83 -36.25
CA PHE A 358 9.31 -0.07 -35.42
C PHE A 358 8.77 1.32 -35.10
N THR A 359 8.21 2.02 -36.08
CA THR A 359 7.63 3.36 -35.91
C THR A 359 6.44 3.33 -34.94
N GLU A 360 5.51 2.39 -35.13
CA GLU A 360 4.33 2.23 -34.27
C GLU A 360 4.69 1.90 -32.82
N ASN A 361 5.81 1.23 -32.60
CA ASN A 361 6.28 0.83 -31.27
C ASN A 361 7.36 1.76 -30.69
N ASN A 362 7.49 2.99 -31.21
CA ASN A 362 8.44 4.00 -30.74
C ASN A 362 9.92 3.56 -30.75
N VAL A 363 10.29 2.66 -31.66
CA VAL A 363 11.67 2.29 -31.94
C VAL A 363 12.22 3.23 -33.02
N LYS A 364 13.48 3.68 -32.87
CA LYS A 364 14.08 4.66 -33.78
C LYS A 364 14.13 4.12 -35.22
N PRO A 365 13.79 4.93 -36.23
CA PRO A 365 13.91 4.53 -37.64
C PRO A 365 15.31 4.05 -38.04
N SER A 366 16.36 4.62 -37.44
CA SER A 366 17.74 4.18 -37.67
C SER A 366 18.01 2.73 -37.24
N ASP A 367 17.31 2.26 -36.20
CA ASP A 367 17.43 0.86 -35.74
C ASP A 367 16.74 -0.11 -36.71
N ALA A 368 15.62 0.32 -37.31
CA ALA A 368 14.93 -0.45 -38.35
C ALA A 368 15.82 -0.64 -39.60
N GLU A 369 16.43 0.45 -40.09
CA GLU A 369 17.35 0.37 -41.24
C GLU A 369 18.57 -0.50 -40.94
N ARG A 370 19.07 -0.46 -39.71
CA ARG A 370 20.20 -1.31 -39.29
C ARG A 370 19.84 -2.78 -39.34
N LEU A 371 18.66 -3.16 -38.82
CA LEU A 371 18.16 -4.53 -38.91
C LEU A 371 18.02 -4.99 -40.37
N ILE A 372 17.42 -4.14 -41.21
CA ILE A 372 17.24 -4.46 -42.64
C ILE A 372 18.58 -4.68 -43.34
N ALA A 373 19.58 -3.85 -43.06
CA ALA A 373 20.92 -4.01 -43.61
C ALA A 373 21.57 -5.32 -43.16
N GLN A 374 21.47 -5.65 -41.87
CA GLN A 374 22.01 -6.90 -41.30
C GLN A 374 21.41 -8.13 -41.99
N MET A 375 20.09 -8.22 -42.09
CA MET A 375 19.43 -9.39 -42.70
C MET A 375 19.71 -9.51 -44.20
N ARG A 376 19.86 -8.39 -44.93
CA ARG A 376 20.29 -8.41 -46.34
C ARG A 376 21.70 -8.95 -46.51
N GLU A 377 22.61 -8.61 -45.59
CA GLU A 377 23.97 -9.14 -45.60
C GLU A 377 23.97 -10.66 -45.40
N GLU A 378 23.18 -11.16 -44.45
CA GLU A 378 23.02 -12.60 -44.19
C GLU A 378 22.44 -13.35 -45.39
N ALA A 379 21.43 -12.81 -46.05
CA ALA A 379 20.88 -13.41 -47.27
C ALA A 379 21.92 -13.49 -48.39
N ASN A 380 22.73 -12.44 -48.60
CA ASN A 380 23.79 -12.45 -49.59
C ASN A 380 24.88 -13.48 -49.27
N LYS A 381 25.22 -13.66 -47.99
CA LYS A 381 26.17 -14.70 -47.54
C LYS A 381 25.65 -16.11 -47.81
N ALA A 382 24.36 -16.37 -47.57
CA ALA A 382 23.73 -17.65 -47.86
C ALA A 382 23.69 -17.96 -49.37
N TYR A 383 23.33 -16.96 -50.20
CA TYR A 383 23.18 -17.12 -51.65
C TYR A 383 24.51 -17.35 -52.40
N ASN A 384 25.58 -16.62 -52.04
CA ASN A 384 26.86 -16.72 -52.76
C ASN A 384 27.57 -18.07 -52.57
N ARG A 385 27.22 -18.85 -51.53
CA ARG A 385 27.79 -20.19 -51.27
C ARG A 385 27.25 -21.31 -52.15
N GLU A 386 26.09 -21.14 -52.79
CA GLU A 386 25.59 -22.13 -53.78
C GLU A 386 26.51 -22.25 -55.01
N SER A 387 27.37 -21.26 -55.25
CA SER A 387 28.32 -21.26 -56.38
C SER A 387 29.67 -21.95 -56.10
N GLU A 388 29.99 -22.27 -54.84
CA GLU A 388 31.28 -22.83 -54.39
C GLU A 388 31.15 -24.30 -53.94
N ALA A 389 30.64 -25.17 -54.82
CA ALA A 389 30.24 -26.56 -54.52
C ALA A 389 31.37 -27.57 -54.15
N ASN A 390 32.59 -27.14 -53.81
CA ASN A 390 33.75 -28.04 -53.64
C ASN A 390 34.44 -27.99 -52.26
N VAL A 391 33.89 -27.27 -51.27
CA VAL A 391 34.46 -27.27 -49.90
C VAL A 391 34.09 -28.56 -49.16
N VAL A 392 35.10 -29.31 -48.72
CA VAL A 392 34.94 -30.50 -47.87
C VAL A 392 35.05 -30.08 -46.41
N THR A 393 34.10 -30.51 -45.58
CA THR A 393 34.05 -30.18 -44.15
C THR A 393 35.29 -30.66 -43.40
N ASN A 394 35.89 -29.74 -42.64
CA ASN A 394 36.87 -30.04 -41.62
C ASN A 394 36.15 -30.67 -40.40
N PRO A 395 36.39 -31.95 -40.09
CA PRO A 395 35.69 -32.65 -39.02
C PRO A 395 35.99 -32.07 -37.63
N ASP A 396 37.18 -31.50 -37.40
CA ASP A 396 37.58 -30.94 -36.10
C ASP A 396 36.80 -29.65 -35.81
N VAL A 397 36.65 -28.80 -36.83
CA VAL A 397 35.85 -27.58 -36.76
C VAL A 397 34.38 -27.91 -36.54
N TYR A 398 33.83 -28.87 -37.29
CA TYR A 398 32.43 -29.29 -37.12
C TYR A 398 32.19 -29.83 -35.70
N ALA A 399 33.09 -30.66 -35.17
CA ALA A 399 32.98 -31.20 -33.83
C ALA A 399 33.07 -30.12 -32.73
N GLU A 400 33.94 -29.13 -32.89
CA GLU A 400 34.08 -28.04 -31.92
C GLU A 400 32.83 -27.13 -31.91
N ILE A 401 32.30 -26.76 -33.08
CA ILE A 401 31.08 -25.96 -33.18
C ILE A 401 29.89 -26.75 -32.59
N ARG A 402 29.78 -28.04 -32.89
CA ARG A 402 28.77 -28.93 -32.28
C ARG A 402 28.84 -28.93 -30.76
N LYS A 403 30.04 -29.05 -30.20
CA LYS A 403 30.25 -29.07 -28.76
C LYS A 403 29.86 -27.74 -28.11
N GLN A 404 30.11 -26.61 -28.77
CA GLN A 404 29.70 -25.30 -28.27
C GLN A 404 28.17 -25.12 -28.31
N LEU A 405 27.51 -25.63 -29.35
CA LEU A 405 26.05 -25.71 -29.42
C LEU A 405 25.47 -26.57 -28.29
N GLU A 406 26.10 -27.71 -27.97
CA GLU A 406 25.70 -28.58 -26.84
C GLU A 406 25.89 -27.91 -25.47
N LEU A 407 26.72 -26.87 -25.40
CA LEU A 407 26.89 -26.01 -24.22
C LEU A 407 25.94 -24.81 -24.22
N GLY A 408 25.07 -24.67 -25.23
CA GLY A 408 24.13 -23.57 -25.35
C GLY A 408 24.76 -22.24 -25.76
N LEU A 409 25.96 -22.28 -26.36
CA LEU A 409 26.64 -21.07 -26.84
C LEU A 409 26.13 -20.69 -28.22
N ASP A 410 25.94 -19.39 -28.44
CA ASP A 410 25.73 -18.86 -29.78
C ASP A 410 27.02 -19.00 -30.59
N VAL A 411 26.95 -19.76 -31.67
CA VAL A 411 28.10 -20.05 -32.54
C VAL A 411 28.08 -19.25 -33.84
N SER A 412 27.24 -18.21 -33.97
CA SER A 412 27.12 -17.40 -35.20
C SER A 412 28.47 -16.84 -35.68
N ASP A 413 29.26 -16.27 -34.77
CA ASP A 413 30.59 -15.72 -35.09
C ASP A 413 31.59 -16.81 -35.49
N ASN A 414 31.49 -18.00 -34.88
CA ASN A 414 32.36 -19.14 -35.19
C ASN A 414 31.98 -19.76 -36.53
N LEU A 415 30.68 -19.86 -36.83
CA LEU A 415 30.18 -20.28 -38.13
C LEU A 415 30.66 -19.35 -39.25
N GLU A 416 30.67 -18.03 -39.02
CA GLU A 416 31.22 -17.08 -39.99
C GLU A 416 32.74 -17.22 -40.12
N SER A 417 33.45 -17.43 -39.02
CA SER A 417 34.92 -17.52 -39.01
C SER A 417 35.43 -18.79 -39.69
N TYR A 418 34.72 -19.91 -39.52
CA TYR A 418 35.07 -21.22 -40.09
C TYR A 418 34.29 -21.56 -41.34
N LYS A 419 33.66 -20.55 -41.93
CA LYS A 419 32.72 -20.77 -43.02
C LYS A 419 33.38 -21.51 -44.19
N ASP A 420 34.65 -21.24 -44.49
CA ASP A 420 35.39 -21.84 -45.62
C ASP A 420 35.95 -23.25 -45.28
N GLU A 421 35.76 -23.71 -44.04
CA GLU A 421 36.14 -25.04 -43.56
C GLU A 421 34.93 -25.98 -43.42
N LEU A 422 33.73 -25.53 -43.78
CA LEU A 422 32.48 -26.29 -43.67
C LEU A 422 31.84 -26.42 -45.05
N SER A 423 31.39 -27.64 -45.40
CA SER A 423 30.53 -27.83 -46.57
C SER A 423 29.24 -27.02 -46.41
N LEU A 424 28.60 -26.65 -47.53
CA LEU A 424 27.34 -25.89 -47.48
C LEU A 424 26.25 -26.64 -46.70
N THR A 425 26.17 -27.97 -46.84
CA THR A 425 25.22 -28.82 -46.11
C THR A 425 25.45 -28.74 -44.60
N ASP A 426 26.70 -28.90 -44.17
CA ASP A 426 27.06 -28.91 -42.74
C ASP A 426 26.97 -27.52 -42.13
N TYR A 427 27.32 -26.48 -42.88
CA TYR A 427 27.11 -25.09 -42.50
C TYR A 427 25.62 -24.79 -42.28
N LYS A 428 24.74 -25.19 -43.22
CA LYS A 428 23.29 -25.03 -43.07
C LYS A 428 22.73 -25.84 -41.89
N GLU A 429 23.23 -27.06 -41.68
CA GLU A 429 22.83 -27.88 -40.53
C GLU A 429 23.21 -27.20 -39.21
N LEU A 430 24.44 -26.70 -39.09
CA LEU A 430 24.91 -26.03 -37.90
C LEU A 430 24.24 -24.67 -37.68
N LEU A 431 23.94 -23.92 -38.74
CA LEU A 431 23.19 -22.67 -38.67
C LEU A 431 21.76 -22.91 -38.15
N LYS A 432 21.09 -23.94 -38.69
CA LYS A 432 19.78 -24.38 -38.20
C LYS A 432 19.85 -24.86 -36.76
N ALA A 433 20.89 -25.61 -36.40
CA ALA A 433 21.11 -26.05 -35.03
C ALA A 433 21.34 -24.87 -34.08
N ASN A 434 22.08 -23.84 -34.50
CA ASN A 434 22.31 -22.61 -33.74
C ASN A 434 21.03 -21.80 -33.54
N GLY A 435 20.19 -21.67 -34.58
CA GLY A 435 18.89 -21.02 -34.44
C GLY A 435 17.99 -21.74 -33.44
N ASN A 436 17.94 -23.08 -33.51
CA ASN A 436 17.19 -23.90 -32.57
C ASN A 436 17.75 -23.83 -31.14
N GLU A 437 19.08 -23.74 -31.00
CA GLU A 437 19.74 -23.61 -29.70
C GLU A 437 19.45 -22.24 -29.08
N THR A 438 19.58 -21.17 -29.85
CA THR A 438 19.30 -19.80 -29.43
C THR A 438 17.84 -19.67 -28.97
N ASP A 439 16.90 -20.22 -29.75
CA ASP A 439 15.49 -20.27 -29.36
C ASP A 439 15.28 -21.05 -28.06
N PHE A 440 15.92 -22.21 -27.91
CA PHE A 440 15.84 -23.00 -26.68
C PHE A 440 16.42 -22.26 -25.46
N GLN A 441 17.61 -21.66 -25.59
CA GLN A 441 18.23 -20.92 -24.51
C GLN A 441 17.38 -19.73 -24.06
N LYS A 442 16.83 -19.00 -25.03
CA LYS A 442 16.00 -17.82 -24.77
C LYS A 442 14.64 -18.17 -24.21
N ASN A 443 13.91 -19.07 -24.86
CA ASN A 443 12.50 -19.31 -24.54
C ASN A 443 12.28 -20.43 -23.51
N VAL A 444 13.30 -21.23 -23.22
CA VAL A 444 13.24 -22.31 -22.21
C VAL A 444 14.25 -22.09 -21.09
N MET A 445 15.55 -21.98 -21.38
CA MET A 445 16.57 -21.92 -20.32
C MET A 445 16.55 -20.60 -19.52
N SER A 446 16.13 -19.50 -20.15
CA SER A 446 16.02 -18.19 -19.50
C SER A 446 14.71 -17.98 -18.72
N ARG A 447 13.80 -18.96 -18.73
CA ARG A 447 12.57 -18.88 -17.94
C ARG A 447 12.90 -18.91 -16.47
N PHE A 448 12.17 -18.13 -15.67
CA PHE A 448 12.43 -17.98 -14.23
C PHE A 448 12.51 -19.32 -13.50
N ALA A 449 11.51 -20.19 -13.69
CA ALA A 449 11.46 -21.50 -13.05
C ALA A 449 12.63 -22.41 -13.47
N VAL A 450 13.10 -22.33 -14.73
CA VAL A 450 14.25 -23.10 -15.22
C VAL A 450 15.57 -22.53 -14.72
N ARG A 451 15.66 -21.20 -14.64
CA ARG A 451 16.86 -20.50 -14.17
C ARG A 451 17.13 -20.80 -12.70
N ASP A 452 16.10 -20.87 -11.85
CA ASP A 452 16.24 -21.23 -10.43
C ASP A 452 16.98 -22.57 -10.25
N TYR A 453 16.57 -23.61 -11.00
CA TYR A 453 17.26 -24.92 -10.95
C TYR A 453 18.65 -24.88 -11.59
N THR A 454 18.84 -24.08 -12.63
CA THR A 454 20.16 -23.89 -13.25
C THR A 454 21.14 -23.23 -12.26
N ASP A 455 20.66 -22.26 -11.47
CA ASP A 455 21.42 -21.58 -10.42
C ASP A 455 21.79 -22.54 -9.26
N ILE A 456 20.92 -23.50 -8.93
CA ILE A 456 21.23 -24.56 -7.97
C ILE A 456 22.41 -25.39 -8.46
N ILE A 457 22.40 -25.86 -9.72
CA ILE A 457 23.51 -26.62 -10.33
C ILE A 457 24.80 -25.79 -10.28
N GLU A 458 24.74 -24.53 -10.67
CA GLU A 458 25.91 -23.64 -10.66
C GLU A 458 26.47 -23.46 -9.25
N THR A 459 25.61 -23.32 -8.25
CA THR A 459 25.97 -23.13 -6.85
C THR A 459 26.51 -24.40 -6.20
N ASP A 460 25.98 -25.56 -6.57
CA ASP A 460 26.41 -26.86 -6.04
C ASP A 460 27.81 -27.26 -6.52
N PHE A 461 28.21 -26.80 -7.70
CA PHE A 461 29.56 -26.96 -8.24
C PHE A 461 30.39 -25.67 -8.13
N SER A 462 30.28 -24.97 -6.99
CA SER A 462 31.10 -23.81 -6.70
C SER A 462 31.59 -23.80 -5.26
N ASN A 463 32.79 -23.25 -5.03
CA ASN A 463 33.31 -22.97 -3.69
C ASN A 463 32.78 -21.62 -3.15
N THR A 464 32.06 -20.84 -3.97
CA THR A 464 31.50 -19.53 -3.66
C THR A 464 30.04 -19.45 -4.11
N THR A 465 29.16 -18.82 -3.34
CA THR A 465 27.78 -18.55 -3.82
C THR A 465 27.80 -17.58 -5.01
N ILE A 466 27.07 -17.90 -6.08
CA ILE A 466 26.98 -17.06 -7.29
C ILE A 466 26.00 -15.90 -7.02
N LYS A 467 26.33 -14.70 -7.51
CA LYS A 467 25.56 -13.47 -7.21
C LYS A 467 24.20 -13.46 -7.93
N GLY A 468 23.15 -13.66 -7.15
CA GLY A 468 21.87 -12.96 -7.22
C GLY A 468 21.56 -12.44 -5.81
N SER A 469 21.36 -11.12 -5.65
CA SER A 469 20.95 -10.39 -4.42
C SER A 469 21.23 -11.06 -3.05
N ILE A 470 22.24 -10.60 -2.28
CA ILE A 470 22.62 -10.93 -0.85
C ILE A 470 24.02 -11.64 -0.76
N PRO A 471 24.86 -11.48 0.30
CA PRO A 471 26.28 -11.14 0.20
C PRO A 471 27.20 -12.36 0.04
N ILE A 472 28.44 -12.07 -0.31
CA ILE A 472 29.53 -13.01 -0.56
C ILE A 472 29.94 -13.68 0.76
N THR A 473 29.49 -14.91 0.99
CA THR A 473 30.08 -15.85 1.96
C THR A 473 30.50 -17.11 1.22
N ASN A 474 31.73 -17.59 1.47
CA ASN A 474 32.18 -18.90 1.00
C ASN A 474 31.18 -19.98 1.44
N LYS A 475 30.82 -20.89 0.54
CA LYS A 475 30.09 -22.10 0.91
C LYS A 475 31.13 -23.06 1.49
N ASP A 476 30.95 -23.50 2.74
CA ASP A 476 31.87 -24.46 3.39
C ASP A 476 31.91 -25.83 2.65
N THR A 477 30.92 -26.09 1.80
CA THR A 477 30.64 -27.39 1.18
C THR A 477 30.17 -27.24 -0.27
N ASN A 478 30.55 -28.17 -1.14
CA ASN A 478 30.10 -28.27 -2.54
C ASN A 478 29.70 -29.72 -2.83
N TYR A 479 29.00 -29.98 -3.94
CA TYR A 479 28.46 -31.30 -4.27
C TYR A 479 29.53 -32.40 -4.25
N VAL A 480 30.73 -32.14 -4.78
CA VAL A 480 31.84 -33.11 -4.77
C VAL A 480 32.32 -33.40 -3.35
N LYS A 481 32.41 -32.39 -2.48
CA LYS A 481 32.77 -32.59 -1.06
C LYS A 481 31.71 -33.41 -0.33
N GLU A 482 30.44 -33.17 -0.58
CA GLU A 482 29.33 -33.89 0.05
C GLU A 482 29.30 -35.34 -0.41
N LEU A 483 29.37 -35.55 -1.72
CA LEU A 483 29.39 -36.86 -2.36
C LEU A 483 30.52 -37.73 -1.81
N LEU A 484 31.72 -37.18 -1.67
CA LEU A 484 32.91 -37.90 -1.20
C LEU A 484 33.09 -37.87 0.32
N GLY A 485 32.38 -37.02 1.05
CA GLY A 485 32.60 -36.76 2.48
C GLY A 485 33.99 -36.19 2.78
N LEU A 486 34.47 -35.25 1.97
CA LEU A 486 35.78 -34.63 2.15
C LEU A 486 35.82 -33.75 3.43
N PRO A 487 36.96 -33.71 4.15
CA PRO A 487 37.12 -32.79 5.28
C PRO A 487 36.94 -31.33 4.84
N LYS A 488 36.41 -30.48 5.74
CA LYS A 488 36.20 -29.04 5.47
C LYS A 488 37.47 -28.32 5.00
N SER A 489 38.64 -28.77 5.46
CA SER A 489 39.96 -28.22 5.10
C SER A 489 40.35 -28.49 3.64
N ASN A 490 39.76 -29.48 3.00
CA ASN A 490 40.14 -29.89 1.65
C ASN A 490 39.28 -29.11 0.65
N ASN A 491 39.93 -28.43 -0.29
CA ASN A 491 39.26 -27.69 -1.34
C ASN A 491 39.44 -28.39 -2.68
N VAL A 492 38.32 -28.76 -3.30
CA VAL A 492 38.30 -29.19 -4.70
C VAL A 492 38.73 -28.01 -5.55
N ALA A 493 39.64 -28.25 -6.48
CA ALA A 493 40.17 -27.19 -7.34
C ALA A 493 39.04 -26.50 -8.12
N PRO A 494 39.01 -25.16 -8.21
CA PRO A 494 37.96 -24.43 -8.91
C PRO A 494 37.75 -24.88 -10.36
N GLN A 495 38.84 -25.21 -11.07
CA GLN A 495 38.77 -25.72 -12.45
C GLN A 495 38.04 -27.07 -12.54
N ALA A 496 38.23 -27.96 -11.55
CA ALA A 496 37.52 -29.24 -11.53
C ALA A 496 36.01 -29.03 -11.35
N LEU A 497 35.63 -28.13 -10.46
CA LEU A 497 34.23 -27.77 -10.22
C LEU A 497 33.60 -27.10 -11.45
N GLN A 498 34.32 -26.21 -12.14
CA GLN A 498 33.86 -25.59 -13.38
C GLN A 498 33.56 -26.60 -14.49
N VAL A 499 34.48 -27.55 -14.72
CA VAL A 499 34.31 -28.60 -15.74
C VAL A 499 33.14 -29.51 -15.40
N LEU A 500 33.02 -29.94 -14.14
CA LEU A 500 31.91 -30.77 -13.70
C LEU A 500 30.57 -30.01 -13.79
N SER A 501 30.53 -28.73 -13.41
CA SER A 501 29.35 -27.88 -13.57
C SER A 501 28.89 -27.81 -15.02
N ALA A 502 29.82 -27.60 -15.96
CA ALA A 502 29.51 -27.56 -17.38
C ALA A 502 28.96 -28.90 -17.90
N ASP A 503 29.57 -30.03 -17.50
CA ASP A 503 29.09 -31.37 -17.85
C ASP A 503 27.65 -31.58 -17.34
N ILE A 504 27.35 -31.19 -16.10
CA ILE A 504 26.01 -31.34 -15.51
C ILE A 504 24.98 -30.41 -16.15
N LYS A 505 25.34 -29.15 -16.45
CA LYS A 505 24.47 -28.23 -17.19
C LYS A 505 24.08 -28.76 -18.57
N SER A 506 25.01 -29.44 -19.25
CA SER A 506 24.70 -30.07 -20.54
C SER A 506 23.68 -31.20 -20.36
N ILE A 507 23.82 -32.04 -19.34
CA ILE A 507 22.83 -33.08 -19.02
C ILE A 507 21.47 -32.46 -18.72
N TRP A 508 21.44 -31.41 -17.90
CA TRP A 508 20.22 -30.66 -17.57
C TRP A 508 19.52 -30.10 -18.80
N SER A 509 20.26 -29.38 -19.65
CA SER A 509 19.74 -28.79 -20.88
C SER A 509 19.20 -29.86 -21.83
N ASN A 510 19.88 -31.01 -21.94
CA ASN A 510 19.45 -32.13 -22.77
C ASN A 510 18.17 -32.79 -22.25
N GLU A 511 18.03 -32.97 -20.94
CA GLU A 511 16.80 -33.54 -20.35
C GLU A 511 15.63 -32.57 -20.45
N LEU A 512 15.85 -31.26 -20.28
CA LEU A 512 14.81 -30.26 -20.56
C LEU A 512 14.39 -30.26 -22.02
N ARG A 513 15.35 -30.37 -22.95
CA ARG A 513 15.06 -30.44 -24.39
C ARG A 513 14.18 -31.62 -24.71
N ARG A 514 14.53 -32.81 -24.20
CA ARG A 514 13.70 -34.01 -24.32
C ARG A 514 12.32 -33.82 -23.72
N TYR A 515 12.22 -33.14 -22.57
CA TYR A 515 10.93 -32.85 -21.94
C TYR A 515 10.08 -31.90 -22.78
N ARG A 516 10.63 -30.78 -23.23
CA ARG A 516 10.00 -29.85 -24.18
C ARG A 516 9.51 -30.60 -25.42
N ASP A 517 10.39 -31.36 -26.07
CA ASP A 517 10.08 -32.05 -27.33
C ASP A 517 8.94 -33.06 -27.16
N ARG A 518 8.87 -33.75 -26.01
CA ARG A 518 7.73 -34.62 -25.68
C ARG A 518 6.42 -33.84 -25.54
N ILE A 519 6.46 -32.64 -24.94
CA ILE A 519 5.28 -31.80 -24.80
C ILE A 519 4.87 -31.20 -26.16
N SER A 520 5.83 -30.79 -26.98
CA SER A 520 5.58 -30.24 -28.31
C SER A 520 4.93 -31.23 -29.28
N GLN A 521 4.97 -32.54 -28.98
CA GLN A 521 4.28 -33.57 -29.75
C GLN A 521 2.75 -33.63 -29.50
N PHE A 522 2.22 -32.90 -28.50
CA PHE A 522 0.78 -32.83 -28.29
C PHE A 522 0.11 -32.01 -29.41
N PRO A 523 -0.94 -32.54 -30.08
CA PRO A 523 -1.63 -31.81 -31.13
C PRO A 523 -2.24 -30.51 -30.58
N ASN A 524 -2.09 -29.41 -31.34
CA ASN A 524 -2.68 -28.10 -31.05
C ASN A 524 -2.18 -27.41 -29.78
N ILE A 525 -1.01 -27.77 -29.25
CA ILE A 525 -0.43 -27.04 -28.12
C ILE A 525 0.04 -25.64 -28.57
N THR A 526 -0.43 -24.60 -27.89
CA THR A 526 0.05 -23.24 -28.12
C THR A 526 1.42 -23.02 -27.44
N PRO A 527 2.23 -22.03 -27.90
CA PRO A 527 3.49 -21.70 -27.23
C PRO A 527 3.32 -21.41 -25.73
N ASP A 528 2.28 -20.66 -25.35
CA ASP A 528 2.02 -20.33 -23.94
C ASP A 528 1.68 -21.57 -23.09
N GLU A 529 0.91 -22.51 -23.65
CA GLU A 529 0.60 -23.78 -22.98
C GLU A 529 1.82 -24.70 -22.86
N LEU A 530 2.67 -24.75 -23.90
CA LEU A 530 3.94 -25.47 -23.88
C LEU A 530 4.82 -24.95 -22.75
N TYR A 531 4.99 -23.63 -22.67
CA TYR A 531 5.82 -22.99 -21.68
C TYR A 531 5.28 -23.14 -20.25
N LYS A 532 3.97 -23.01 -20.06
CA LYS A 532 3.34 -23.26 -18.76
C LYS A 532 3.58 -24.69 -18.28
N LYS A 533 3.46 -25.68 -19.18
CA LYS A 533 3.75 -27.09 -18.85
C LYS A 533 5.22 -27.32 -18.51
N ILE A 534 6.14 -26.60 -19.16
CA ILE A 534 7.56 -26.63 -18.83
C ILE A 534 7.79 -26.10 -17.41
N ASP A 535 7.22 -24.93 -17.08
CA ASP A 535 7.36 -24.33 -15.74
C ASP A 535 6.75 -25.22 -14.64
N GLU A 536 5.64 -25.90 -14.91
CA GLU A 536 5.00 -26.83 -13.98
C GLU A 536 5.79 -28.15 -13.81
N GLY A 537 6.49 -28.61 -14.85
CA GLY A 537 7.18 -29.90 -14.86
C GLY A 537 8.69 -29.85 -14.62
N VAL A 538 9.30 -28.66 -14.59
CA VAL A 538 10.76 -28.48 -14.47
C VAL A 538 11.32 -29.13 -13.20
N GLY A 539 10.58 -29.09 -12.09
CA GLY A 539 10.99 -29.71 -10.83
C GLY A 539 11.07 -31.23 -10.91
N ASP A 540 10.17 -31.87 -11.66
CA ASP A 540 10.20 -33.32 -11.91
C ASP A 540 11.39 -33.70 -12.79
N VAL A 541 11.66 -32.90 -13.82
CA VAL A 541 12.84 -33.08 -14.68
C VAL A 541 14.12 -32.98 -13.84
N TYR A 542 14.21 -31.96 -12.97
CA TYR A 542 15.36 -31.77 -12.09
C TYR A 542 15.53 -32.94 -11.11
N SER A 543 14.45 -33.38 -10.47
CA SER A 543 14.48 -34.51 -9.53
C SER A 543 14.93 -35.80 -10.21
N SER A 544 14.61 -35.99 -11.50
CA SER A 544 15.09 -37.15 -12.27
C SER A 544 16.60 -37.13 -12.55
N LEU A 545 17.28 -36.00 -12.33
CA LEU A 545 18.71 -35.86 -12.58
C LEU A 545 19.59 -36.39 -11.46
N GLU A 546 19.10 -36.50 -10.22
CA GLU A 546 19.94 -36.76 -9.05
C GLU A 546 20.89 -37.95 -9.25
N LEU A 547 20.34 -39.08 -9.70
CA LEU A 547 21.13 -40.29 -10.00
C LEU A 547 22.09 -40.09 -11.18
N LYS A 548 21.65 -39.41 -12.24
CA LYS A 548 22.49 -39.14 -13.43
C LYS A 548 23.66 -38.22 -13.11
N ILE A 549 23.45 -37.22 -12.24
CA ILE A 549 24.49 -36.31 -11.77
C ILE A 549 25.50 -37.10 -10.95
N GLU A 550 25.04 -37.89 -9.99
CA GLU A 550 25.91 -38.69 -9.13
C GLU A 550 26.77 -39.65 -9.95
N GLU A 551 26.16 -40.44 -10.84
CA GLU A 551 26.85 -41.36 -11.74
C GLU A 551 27.88 -40.63 -12.61
N ARG A 552 27.49 -39.51 -13.23
CA ARG A 552 28.38 -38.75 -14.10
C ARG A 552 29.57 -38.17 -13.34
N VAL A 553 29.33 -37.60 -12.16
CA VAL A 553 30.40 -37.05 -11.33
C VAL A 553 31.36 -38.16 -10.91
N LYS A 554 30.86 -39.32 -10.48
CA LYS A 554 31.70 -40.48 -10.14
C LYS A 554 32.55 -40.94 -11.32
N GLU A 555 31.96 -41.11 -12.50
CA GLU A 555 32.68 -41.49 -13.72
C GLU A 555 33.82 -40.52 -14.03
N ARG A 556 33.56 -39.22 -13.93
CA ARG A 556 34.55 -38.18 -14.22
C ARG A 556 35.66 -38.18 -13.18
N LEU A 557 35.32 -38.28 -11.89
CA LEU A 557 36.31 -38.33 -10.82
C LEU A 557 37.23 -39.55 -10.92
N LYS A 558 36.70 -40.72 -11.30
CA LYS A 558 37.49 -41.97 -11.50
C LYS A 558 38.61 -41.86 -12.54
N THR A 559 38.59 -40.84 -13.42
CA THR A 559 39.66 -40.63 -14.42
C THR A 559 40.97 -40.14 -13.83
N GLY A 560 40.99 -39.69 -12.56
CA GLY A 560 42.18 -39.09 -11.93
C GLY A 560 42.54 -37.71 -12.47
N ASN A 561 41.74 -37.13 -13.38
CA ASN A 561 42.01 -35.85 -14.02
C ASN A 561 41.60 -34.62 -13.18
N PHE A 562 41.01 -34.84 -12.01
CA PHE A 562 40.43 -33.78 -11.19
C PHE A 562 41.08 -33.71 -9.81
N ASN A 563 41.69 -32.58 -9.48
CA ASN A 563 42.21 -32.33 -8.15
C ASN A 563 41.07 -32.12 -7.14
N ILE A 564 40.75 -33.17 -6.38
CA ILE A 564 39.77 -33.15 -5.29
C ILE A 564 40.30 -32.63 -3.95
N GLY A 565 41.49 -32.03 -3.91
CA GLY A 565 42.06 -31.43 -2.72
C GLY A 565 42.76 -32.42 -1.78
N LEU A 566 43.14 -33.60 -2.26
CA LEU A 566 43.98 -34.55 -1.51
C LEU A 566 45.46 -34.23 -1.73
N THR A 567 46.23 -34.20 -0.66
CA THR A 567 47.65 -33.85 -0.70
C THR A 567 48.54 -35.09 -0.77
N SER A 568 49.81 -34.91 -1.15
CA SER A 568 50.82 -35.97 -1.09
C SER A 568 50.89 -36.65 0.29
N LYS A 569 50.67 -35.89 1.38
CA LYS A 569 50.67 -36.43 2.76
C LYS A 569 49.49 -37.35 3.03
N ASP A 570 48.31 -37.05 2.47
CA ASP A 570 47.11 -37.87 2.66
C ASP A 570 47.30 -39.24 1.99
N TRP A 571 47.82 -39.24 0.76
CA TRP A 571 48.16 -40.46 0.03
C TRP A 571 49.29 -41.26 0.69
N GLN A 572 50.32 -40.60 1.24
CA GLN A 572 51.37 -41.28 2.00
C GLN A 572 50.81 -41.99 3.24
N LYS A 573 49.93 -41.34 4.02
CA LYS A 573 49.29 -41.98 5.19
C LYS A 573 48.50 -43.22 4.79
N TYR A 574 47.75 -43.14 3.70
CA TYR A 574 47.01 -44.28 3.19
C TYR A 574 47.92 -45.45 2.78
N LEU A 575 48.99 -45.18 2.03
CA LEU A 575 49.94 -46.22 1.63
C LEU A 575 50.74 -46.82 2.81
N LYS A 576 50.93 -46.08 3.91
CA LYS A 576 51.51 -46.60 5.17
C LYS A 576 50.55 -47.49 5.96
N GLY A 577 49.27 -47.48 5.61
CA GLY A 577 48.21 -48.08 6.44
C GLY A 577 47.80 -47.23 7.65
N ASP A 578 48.30 -45.99 7.74
CA ASP A 578 47.99 -45.06 8.84
C ASP A 578 46.62 -44.37 8.65
N ASP A 579 46.12 -44.32 7.41
CA ASP A 579 44.76 -43.85 7.10
C ASP A 579 43.84 -45.03 6.75
N THR A 580 43.15 -45.52 7.78
CA THR A 580 42.24 -46.68 7.65
C THR A 580 40.81 -46.29 7.28
N GLU A 581 40.49 -45.00 7.18
CA GLU A 581 39.10 -44.54 7.09
C GLU A 581 38.87 -43.49 6.00
N THR A 582 39.74 -42.49 5.85
CA THR A 582 39.47 -41.32 5.00
C THR A 582 39.54 -41.67 3.52
N ILE A 583 40.71 -42.08 3.02
CA ILE A 583 40.92 -42.47 1.62
C ILE A 583 40.07 -43.70 1.22
N PRO A 584 39.99 -44.79 2.03
CA PRO A 584 39.09 -45.91 1.73
C PRO A 584 37.64 -45.48 1.52
N ASN A 585 37.09 -44.63 2.40
CA ASN A 585 35.72 -44.15 2.27
C ASN A 585 35.54 -43.28 1.02
N ILE A 586 36.52 -42.44 0.68
CA ILE A 586 36.48 -41.65 -0.55
C ILE A 586 36.45 -42.55 -1.79
N LEU A 587 37.30 -43.58 -1.86
CA LEU A 587 37.33 -44.52 -2.99
C LEU A 587 36.01 -45.31 -3.11
N THR A 588 35.47 -45.77 -1.98
CA THR A 588 34.16 -46.45 -1.96
C THR A 588 33.05 -45.50 -2.42
N LYS A 589 33.05 -44.23 -1.96
CA LYS A 589 32.07 -43.21 -2.40
C LYS A 589 32.24 -42.79 -3.86
N MET A 590 33.46 -42.81 -4.41
CA MET A 590 33.69 -42.69 -5.85
C MET A 590 33.12 -43.87 -6.63
N GLY A 591 32.76 -44.97 -5.98
CA GLY A 591 32.19 -46.16 -6.59
C GLY A 591 33.24 -47.18 -7.03
N PHE A 592 34.40 -47.23 -6.40
CA PHE A 592 35.32 -48.37 -6.52
C PHE A 592 34.87 -49.51 -5.61
N ASP A 593 34.68 -50.71 -6.17
CA ASP A 593 34.44 -51.93 -5.38
C ASP A 593 35.61 -52.17 -4.41
N GLU A 594 35.34 -52.61 -3.19
CA GLU A 594 36.35 -52.99 -2.20
C GLU A 594 37.30 -54.08 -2.71
N LYS A 595 36.81 -54.92 -3.63
CA LYS A 595 37.58 -55.99 -4.26
C LYS A 595 38.33 -55.55 -5.52
N ASP A 596 38.09 -54.33 -6.02
CA ASP A 596 38.77 -53.79 -7.19
C ASP A 596 40.10 -53.12 -6.81
N GLU A 597 41.02 -53.92 -6.25
CA GLU A 597 42.35 -53.44 -5.87
C GLU A 597 43.11 -52.88 -7.07
N LYS A 598 42.95 -53.49 -8.25
CA LYS A 598 43.63 -53.07 -9.48
C LYS A 598 43.13 -51.72 -9.98
N GLY A 599 41.81 -51.50 -10.01
CA GLY A 599 41.23 -50.23 -10.41
C GLY A 599 41.51 -49.11 -9.42
N ARG A 600 41.47 -49.41 -8.11
CA ARG A 600 41.88 -48.47 -7.05
C ARG A 600 43.34 -48.04 -7.21
N LEU A 601 44.26 -48.98 -7.40
CA LEU A 601 45.68 -48.68 -7.62
C LEU A 601 45.91 -47.89 -8.92
N ALA A 602 45.23 -48.25 -10.02
CA ALA A 602 45.33 -47.52 -11.28
C ALA A 602 44.90 -46.05 -11.12
N PHE A 603 43.79 -45.81 -10.42
CA PHE A 603 43.33 -44.46 -10.10
C PHE A 603 44.33 -43.69 -9.25
N ILE A 604 44.87 -44.31 -8.19
CA ILE A 604 45.86 -43.67 -7.31
C ILE A 604 47.10 -43.25 -8.10
N ASN A 605 47.61 -44.12 -8.96
CA ASN A 605 48.76 -43.82 -9.82
C ASN A 605 48.46 -42.63 -10.74
N ASP A 606 47.34 -42.67 -11.45
CA ASP A 606 46.91 -41.59 -12.35
C ASP A 606 46.72 -40.27 -11.62
N TYR A 607 46.15 -40.30 -10.40
CA TYR A 607 45.94 -39.10 -9.59
C TYR A 607 47.26 -38.48 -9.14
N ILE A 608 48.19 -39.29 -8.62
CA ILE A 608 49.51 -38.81 -8.17
C ILE A 608 50.28 -38.21 -9.35
N GLU A 609 50.30 -38.91 -10.49
CA GLU A 609 51.03 -38.45 -11.67
C GLU A 609 50.46 -37.16 -12.24
N LYS A 610 49.13 -37.09 -12.42
CA LYS A 610 48.49 -35.96 -13.11
C LYS A 610 48.26 -34.76 -12.20
N GLN A 611 47.89 -34.97 -10.94
CA GLN A 611 47.48 -33.89 -10.03
C GLN A 611 48.58 -33.45 -9.07
N LEU A 612 49.51 -34.34 -8.72
CA LEU A 612 50.66 -33.99 -7.87
C LEU A 612 51.94 -33.79 -8.66
N HIS A 613 51.92 -34.04 -9.98
CA HIS A 613 53.06 -33.88 -10.89
C HIS A 613 54.30 -34.67 -10.44
N MET A 614 54.09 -35.84 -9.86
CA MET A 614 55.15 -36.73 -9.38
C MET A 614 55.00 -38.10 -10.02
N SER A 615 56.09 -38.71 -10.48
CA SER A 615 56.01 -40.11 -10.88
C SER A 615 55.70 -40.97 -9.64
N TYR A 616 54.92 -42.03 -9.82
CA TYR A 616 54.59 -42.93 -8.71
C TYR A 616 55.86 -43.54 -8.07
N VAL A 617 56.89 -43.77 -8.89
CA VAL A 617 58.20 -44.25 -8.43
C VAL A 617 58.91 -43.21 -7.57
N ASP A 618 58.90 -41.94 -7.97
CA ASP A 618 59.49 -40.85 -7.17
C ASP A 618 58.70 -40.60 -5.88
N PHE A 619 57.39 -40.72 -5.94
CA PHE A 619 56.51 -40.67 -4.77
C PHE A 619 56.83 -41.78 -3.75
N ILE A 620 57.05 -43.00 -4.24
CA ILE A 620 57.49 -44.12 -3.39
C ILE A 620 58.94 -43.91 -2.90
N ASN A 621 59.84 -43.38 -3.71
CA ASN A 621 61.23 -43.14 -3.31
C ASN A 621 61.35 -42.03 -2.26
N GLU A 622 60.48 -41.02 -2.32
CA GLU A 622 60.32 -40.01 -1.26
C GLU A 622 59.65 -40.59 -0.01
N TYR A 623 58.85 -41.65 -0.15
CA TYR A 623 58.24 -42.42 0.93
C TYR A 623 59.22 -43.38 1.65
N ILE A 624 60.25 -43.90 0.96
CA ILE A 624 61.26 -44.81 1.53
C ILE A 624 62.36 -44.04 2.29
N LYS A 625 62.56 -42.75 1.98
CA LYS A 625 63.45 -41.84 2.73
C LYS A 625 62.75 -41.31 3.98
#